data_AF-A0A9P8C4R8-F1
#
_entry.id   AF-A0A9P8C4R8-F1
#
_cell.length_a   1.000
_cell.length_b   1.000
_cell.length_c   1.000
_cell.angle_alpha   90.00
_cell.angle_beta   90.00
_cell.angle_gamma   90.00
#
_symmetry.space_group_name_H-M   'P 1'
#
loop_
_entity.id
_entity.type
_entity.pdbx_description
1 polymer ?
#
loop_
_entity_poly.entity_id
_entity_poly.type
_entity_poly.pdbx_seq_one_letter_code
_entity_poly.pdbx_strand_id
1 'polypeptide(L)'
;MRRTTSNPYEDMIKNAEADLERAYLESMKSFNDHSQKGSSEPPASPTLVSSEPFVSPENDPTSCIICTEDFSGEVRPPPWISLACLHEPSVCLGCLSKYIKHDLKNKIWNQLSCPECKALLIYEDIKRLADSETFAKYEQVSFRSAVGTDTNFVWCRGCDFGQLHESGASQPIIRCLKCGLRSCFVHGIAWHARLTCEEYDEMIRDPEGFKSELDKEDEEFDEAKRRQDEEDERLARSLMEREKLAEEGRQRQRHAEAQRQARAEQEAQAARKKREIQVQEIRKRQQEEKMSLATVKSTTKQCPGCQWPIQKNQGCSHMTCESLSPSLCEIFCSCLEAISRGLGYQSDQVTD
;
A
#
# COMPACT_ATOMS: atom_id res chain seq x y z
N MET A 1 -22.23 75.24 -13.08
CA MET A 1 -21.10 75.14 -12.12
C MET A 1 -20.53 73.74 -12.20
N ARG A 2 -19.48 73.50 -13.02
CA ARG A 2 -18.77 72.22 -13.04
C ARG A 2 -17.50 72.40 -12.20
N ARG A 3 -17.43 71.72 -11.05
CA ARG A 3 -16.23 71.64 -10.23
C ARG A 3 -15.28 70.63 -10.88
N THR A 4 -14.11 71.09 -11.28
CA THR A 4 -12.99 70.22 -11.68
C THR A 4 -12.36 69.66 -10.41
N THR A 5 -12.54 68.37 -10.16
CA THR A 5 -11.79 67.63 -9.13
C THR A 5 -10.48 67.18 -9.78
N SER A 6 -9.36 67.80 -9.42
CA SER A 6 -8.03 67.33 -9.85
C SER A 6 -7.74 65.96 -9.26
N ASN A 7 -7.11 65.10 -10.06
CA ASN A 7 -6.74 63.75 -9.65
C ASN A 7 -5.60 63.84 -8.62
N PRO A 8 -5.78 63.35 -7.38
CA PRO A 8 -4.78 63.45 -6.31
C PRO A 8 -3.42 62.87 -6.69
N TYR A 9 -3.41 61.88 -7.59
CA TYR A 9 -2.19 61.22 -8.05
C TYR A 9 -1.36 62.10 -8.99
N GLU A 10 -2.01 62.95 -9.77
CA GLU A 10 -1.37 63.84 -10.73
C GLU A 10 -0.70 65.03 -10.02
N ASP A 11 -1.30 65.50 -8.92
CA ASP A 11 -0.71 66.51 -8.05
C ASP A 11 0.48 65.94 -7.25
N MET A 12 0.44 64.66 -6.85
CA MET A 12 1.58 64.00 -6.20
C MET A 12 2.80 63.85 -7.12
N ILE A 13 2.60 63.50 -8.39
CA ILE A 13 3.69 63.38 -9.36
C ILE A 13 4.34 64.74 -9.61
N LYS A 14 3.54 65.79 -9.82
CA LYS A 14 4.05 67.17 -10.02
C LYS A 14 4.83 67.68 -8.82
N ASN A 15 4.38 67.35 -7.60
CA ASN A 15 5.10 67.73 -6.38
C ASN A 15 6.42 66.97 -6.26
N ALA A 16 6.46 65.68 -6.58
CA ALA A 16 7.69 64.88 -6.56
C ALA A 16 8.72 65.36 -7.59
N GLU A 17 8.28 65.74 -8.79
CA GLU A 17 9.16 66.34 -9.82
C GLU A 17 9.72 67.70 -9.38
N ALA A 18 8.89 68.57 -8.78
CA ALA A 18 9.32 69.88 -8.29
C ALA A 18 10.28 69.77 -7.08
N ASP A 19 10.17 68.73 -6.27
CA ASP A 19 11.06 68.47 -5.14
C ASP A 19 12.42 67.91 -5.61
N LEU A 20 12.42 67.07 -6.64
CA LEU A 20 13.65 66.57 -7.27
C LEU A 20 14.45 67.71 -7.93
N GLU A 21 13.76 68.62 -8.61
CA GLU A 21 14.39 69.77 -9.27
C GLU A 21 14.97 70.77 -8.24
N ARG A 22 14.29 70.98 -7.10
CA ARG A 22 14.83 71.78 -5.98
C ARG A 22 16.08 71.15 -5.37
N ALA A 23 16.07 69.83 -5.13
CA ALA A 23 17.23 69.12 -4.60
C ALA A 23 18.45 69.19 -5.54
N TYR A 24 18.22 69.11 -6.85
CA TYR A 24 19.28 69.27 -7.85
C TYR A 24 19.88 70.68 -7.85
N LEU A 25 19.04 71.71 -7.77
CA LEU A 25 19.49 73.11 -7.71
C LEU A 25 20.19 73.47 -6.39
N GLU A 26 19.80 72.87 -5.26
CA GLU A 26 20.51 73.02 -3.98
C GLU A 26 21.88 72.34 -3.98
N SER A 27 22.00 71.19 -4.63
CA SER A 27 23.28 70.49 -4.83
C SER A 27 24.25 71.33 -5.68
N MET A 28 23.76 71.97 -6.75
CA MET A 28 24.58 72.87 -7.57
C MET A 28 24.97 74.17 -6.84
N LYS A 29 24.16 74.66 -5.88
CA LYS A 29 24.52 75.82 -5.05
C LYS A 29 25.60 75.48 -4.02
N SER A 30 25.60 74.27 -3.46
CA SER A 30 26.64 73.81 -2.52
C SER A 30 28.02 73.70 -3.17
N PHE A 31 28.11 73.48 -4.50
CA PHE A 31 29.39 73.46 -5.22
C PHE A 31 30.00 74.86 -5.43
N ASN A 32 29.20 75.92 -5.37
CA ASN A 32 29.65 77.29 -5.68
C ASN A 32 30.15 78.07 -4.43
N ASP A 33 29.96 77.52 -3.22
CA ASP A 33 30.34 78.14 -1.93
C ASP A 33 31.75 77.72 -1.44
N HIS A 34 32.44 76.86 -2.19
CA HIS A 34 33.85 76.50 -1.92
C HIS A 34 34.88 77.28 -2.75
N SER A 35 34.44 78.27 -3.54
CA SER A 35 35.33 79.12 -4.35
C SER A 35 35.54 80.55 -3.81
N GLN A 36 35.07 80.88 -2.60
CA GLN A 36 35.29 82.20 -2.00
C GLN A 36 35.77 82.15 -0.55
N LYS A 37 37.07 81.89 -0.34
CA LYS A 37 37.84 82.42 0.82
C LYS A 37 39.34 82.32 0.54
N GLY A 38 39.98 83.47 0.28
CA GLY A 38 41.45 83.62 0.32
C GLY A 38 42.03 84.56 -0.75
N SER A 39 41.98 85.87 -0.51
CA SER A 39 42.57 86.96 -1.29
C SER A 39 44.05 87.26 -0.95
N SER A 40 44.93 87.49 -1.93
CA SER A 40 45.80 88.70 -2.06
C SER A 40 46.88 88.57 -3.17
N GLU A 41 46.89 89.52 -4.13
CA GLU A 41 47.92 89.83 -5.16
C GLU A 41 48.91 90.94 -4.67
N PRO A 42 49.92 91.43 -5.45
CA PRO A 42 51.04 90.79 -6.18
C PRO A 42 52.40 91.58 -5.94
N PRO A 43 53.56 91.36 -6.65
CA PRO A 43 53.75 91.90 -8.02
C PRO A 43 54.69 91.12 -8.99
N ALA A 44 54.44 91.36 -10.28
CA ALA A 44 55.35 91.49 -11.45
C ALA A 44 56.33 90.37 -11.89
N SER A 45 55.92 89.66 -12.96
CA SER A 45 56.58 89.42 -14.28
C SER A 45 58.13 89.45 -14.41
N PRO A 46 58.78 88.59 -15.24
CA PRO A 46 58.42 88.49 -16.67
C PRO A 46 58.61 87.14 -17.40
N THR A 47 58.10 87.19 -18.64
CA THR A 47 58.55 86.53 -19.87
C THR A 47 58.12 85.10 -20.20
N LEU A 48 57.24 85.07 -21.21
CA LEU A 48 57.01 84.00 -22.18
C LEU A 48 58.33 83.50 -22.77
N VAL A 49 58.58 82.20 -22.64
CA VAL A 49 59.39 81.43 -23.60
C VAL A 49 58.47 80.37 -24.20
N SER A 50 58.17 80.55 -25.47
CA SER A 50 57.74 79.49 -26.36
C SER A 50 58.92 78.54 -26.57
N SER A 51 58.74 77.25 -26.29
CA SER A 51 59.60 76.21 -26.87
C SER A 51 58.95 74.83 -26.78
N GLU A 52 58.39 74.43 -27.92
CA GLU A 52 58.58 73.12 -28.56
C GLU A 52 57.96 71.85 -27.93
N PRO A 53 57.56 70.89 -28.80
CA PRO A 53 56.63 69.82 -28.45
C PRO A 53 57.31 68.78 -27.56
N PHE A 54 56.60 68.37 -26.51
CA PHE A 54 57.03 67.29 -25.64
C PHE A 54 57.01 65.98 -26.44
N VAL A 55 58.20 65.49 -26.77
CA VAL A 55 58.45 64.21 -27.42
C VAL A 55 58.03 63.10 -26.45
N SER A 56 57.05 62.30 -26.87
CA SER A 56 56.60 61.08 -26.21
C SER A 56 57.76 60.08 -26.07
N PRO A 57 57.90 59.36 -24.94
CA PRO A 57 58.69 58.14 -24.93
C PRO A 57 57.92 57.08 -25.71
N GLU A 58 58.41 56.77 -26.89
CA GLU A 58 57.95 55.68 -27.76
C GLU A 58 58.07 54.33 -27.04
N ASN A 59 56.94 53.82 -26.55
CA ASN A 59 56.69 52.38 -26.41
C ASN A 59 55.18 52.16 -26.58
N ASP A 60 54.62 52.71 -27.67
CA ASP A 60 53.31 52.30 -28.13
C ASP A 60 53.38 50.78 -28.35
N PRO A 61 52.48 49.99 -27.76
CA PRO A 61 52.47 48.55 -27.99
C PRO A 61 52.32 48.34 -29.49
N THR A 62 53.26 47.61 -30.11
CA THR A 62 53.31 47.42 -31.58
C THR A 62 52.51 46.21 -32.04
N SER A 63 52.15 45.32 -31.11
CA SER A 63 51.37 44.11 -31.38
C SER A 63 50.45 43.76 -30.22
N CYS A 64 49.40 42.98 -30.52
CA CYS A 64 48.42 42.53 -29.55
C CYS A 64 49.00 41.42 -28.65
N ILE A 65 48.93 41.57 -27.33
CA ILE A 65 49.44 40.56 -26.38
C ILE A 65 48.67 39.22 -26.40
N ILE A 66 47.47 39.19 -26.98
CA ILE A 66 46.61 37.99 -27.03
C ILE A 66 46.77 37.23 -28.35
N CYS A 67 46.70 37.90 -29.51
CA CYS A 67 46.82 37.24 -30.82
C CYS A 67 48.21 37.37 -31.46
N THR A 68 49.12 38.15 -30.87
CA THR A 68 50.48 38.42 -31.38
C THR A 68 50.52 39.06 -32.78
N GLU A 69 49.40 39.59 -33.26
CA GLU A 69 49.30 40.32 -34.53
C GLU A 69 49.72 41.78 -34.33
N ASP A 70 50.52 42.30 -35.26
CA ASP A 70 50.95 43.70 -35.29
C ASP A 70 49.75 44.63 -35.52
N PHE A 71 49.73 45.77 -34.83
CA PHE A 71 48.65 46.73 -35.00
C PHE A 71 48.75 47.39 -36.37
N SER A 72 47.70 47.22 -37.18
CA SER A 72 47.61 47.67 -38.56
C SER A 72 46.25 48.36 -38.80
N GLY A 73 45.83 48.54 -40.06
CA GLY A 73 44.52 49.13 -40.36
C GLY A 73 43.34 48.33 -39.80
N GLU A 74 43.47 47.00 -39.71
CA GLU A 74 42.40 46.07 -39.36
C GLU A 74 42.47 45.62 -37.88
N VAL A 75 43.68 45.50 -37.33
CA VAL A 75 43.92 45.10 -35.95
C VAL A 75 44.36 46.33 -35.18
N ARG A 76 43.45 46.91 -34.38
CA ARG A 76 43.73 48.10 -33.58
C ARG A 76 43.33 47.93 -32.12
N PRO A 77 44.10 48.49 -31.18
CA PRO A 77 43.68 48.58 -29.80
C PRO A 77 42.58 49.66 -29.65
N PRO A 78 41.64 49.51 -28.70
CA PRO A 78 40.77 50.61 -28.33
C PRO A 78 41.59 51.77 -27.75
N PRO A 79 41.10 53.02 -27.78
CA PRO A 79 41.78 54.16 -27.16
C PRO A 79 41.89 54.02 -25.63
N TRP A 80 40.92 53.34 -25.00
CA TRP A 80 40.96 52.93 -23.60
C TRP A 80 40.05 51.72 -23.38
N ILE A 81 40.37 50.88 -22.40
CA ILE A 81 39.55 49.71 -22.03
C ILE A 81 38.48 50.13 -21.02
N SER A 82 38.89 50.69 -19.88
CA SER A 82 38.01 51.28 -18.87
C SER A 82 38.64 52.57 -18.35
N LEU A 83 37.83 53.49 -17.84
CA LEU A 83 38.33 54.68 -17.12
C LEU A 83 39.12 54.31 -15.86
N ALA A 84 38.92 53.09 -15.34
CA ALA A 84 39.69 52.55 -14.22
C ALA A 84 41.07 51.96 -14.63
N CYS A 85 41.37 51.85 -15.93
CA CYS A 85 42.64 51.36 -16.42
C CYS A 85 43.69 52.50 -16.43
N LEU A 86 44.76 52.35 -15.66
CA LEU A 86 45.94 53.25 -15.68
C LEU A 86 47.05 52.68 -16.58
N HIS A 87 46.68 52.23 -17.78
CA HIS A 87 47.62 51.68 -18.76
C HIS A 87 47.10 51.91 -20.18
N GLU A 88 48.01 51.95 -21.14
CA GLU A 88 47.67 51.95 -22.55
C GLU A 88 47.22 50.55 -22.98
N PRO A 89 46.14 50.41 -23.78
CA PRO A 89 45.65 49.11 -24.18
C PRO A 89 46.62 48.39 -25.14
N SER A 90 47.13 47.22 -24.72
CA SER A 90 48.01 46.37 -25.52
C SER A 90 47.26 45.20 -26.19
N VAL A 91 45.92 45.25 -26.17
CA VAL A 91 45.02 44.22 -26.71
C VAL A 91 44.18 44.79 -27.84
N CYS A 92 44.10 44.10 -28.97
CA CYS A 92 43.23 44.51 -30.08
C CYS A 92 41.74 44.35 -29.74
N LEU A 93 40.88 45.14 -30.39
CA LEU A 93 39.42 45.08 -30.21
C LEU A 93 38.84 43.67 -30.42
N GLY A 94 39.34 42.94 -31.42
CA GLY A 94 38.88 41.58 -31.71
C GLY A 94 39.18 40.59 -30.58
N CYS A 95 40.37 40.68 -29.98
CA CYS A 95 40.76 39.85 -28.84
C CYS A 95 40.02 40.25 -27.56
N LEU A 96 39.78 41.55 -27.36
CA LEU A 96 39.05 42.05 -26.20
C LEU A 96 37.58 41.64 -26.24
N SER A 97 36.93 41.71 -27.40
CA SER A 97 35.57 41.22 -27.61
C SER A 97 35.46 39.71 -27.36
N LYS A 98 36.40 38.92 -27.89
CA LYS A 98 36.50 37.47 -27.61
C LYS A 98 36.73 37.17 -26.13
N TYR A 99 37.56 37.97 -25.47
CA TYR A 99 37.83 37.84 -24.03
C TYR A 99 36.57 38.13 -23.21
N ILE A 100 35.83 39.20 -23.51
CA ILE A 100 34.55 39.52 -22.84
C ILE A 100 33.54 38.39 -23.07
N LYS A 101 33.43 37.86 -24.29
CA LYS A 101 32.57 36.72 -24.61
C LYS A 101 32.94 35.47 -23.80
N HIS A 102 34.23 35.19 -23.66
CA HIS A 102 34.74 34.09 -22.84
C HIS A 102 34.44 34.30 -21.35
N ASP A 103 34.72 35.50 -20.82
CA ASP A 103 34.49 35.81 -19.41
C ASP A 103 33.00 35.79 -19.08
N LEU A 104 32.11 36.30 -19.94
CA LEU A 104 30.66 36.24 -19.75
C LEU A 104 30.12 34.80 -19.72
N LYS A 105 30.77 33.87 -20.43
CA LYS A 105 30.39 32.45 -20.43
C LYS A 105 30.86 31.71 -19.17
N ASN A 106 31.99 32.10 -18.60
CA ASN A 106 32.66 31.35 -17.55
C ASN A 106 32.60 32.00 -16.16
N LYS A 107 32.33 33.30 -16.08
CA LYS A 107 32.26 34.07 -14.84
C LYS A 107 30.84 34.63 -14.62
N ILE A 108 30.62 35.16 -13.43
CA ILE A 108 29.41 35.92 -13.10
C ILE A 108 29.43 37.24 -13.89
N TRP A 109 28.29 37.64 -14.43
CA TRP A 109 28.14 38.81 -15.30
C TRP A 109 28.66 40.13 -14.73
N ASN A 110 28.72 40.28 -13.39
CA ASN A 110 29.20 41.48 -12.70
C ASN A 110 30.69 41.42 -12.30
N GLN A 111 31.44 40.40 -12.75
CA GLN A 111 32.87 40.21 -12.45
C GLN A 111 33.73 40.25 -13.72
N LEU A 112 33.26 40.91 -14.77
CA LEU A 112 34.01 41.09 -16.00
C LEU A 112 35.11 42.12 -15.77
N SER A 113 36.34 41.76 -16.12
CA SER A 113 37.54 42.53 -15.77
C SER A 113 38.46 42.72 -16.96
N CYS A 114 39.22 43.82 -16.99
CA CYS A 114 40.27 44.05 -17.96
C CYS A 114 41.29 42.89 -17.97
N PRO A 115 41.70 42.36 -19.13
CA PRO A 115 42.67 41.27 -19.20
C PRO A 115 44.04 41.64 -18.64
N GLU A 116 44.45 42.90 -18.75
CA GLU A 116 45.78 43.42 -18.38
C GLU A 116 45.87 43.78 -16.90
N CYS A 117 45.02 44.69 -16.40
CA CYS A 117 45.10 45.21 -15.03
C CYS A 117 44.02 44.66 -14.07
N LYS A 118 43.10 43.82 -14.56
CA LYS A 118 41.97 43.26 -13.80
C LYS A 118 40.97 44.30 -13.24
N ALA A 119 41.02 45.56 -13.69
CA ALA A 119 40.00 46.56 -13.38
C ALA A 119 38.61 46.09 -13.87
N LEU A 120 37.56 46.29 -13.06
CA LEU A 120 36.20 45.89 -13.42
C LEU A 120 35.65 46.74 -14.58
N LEU A 121 34.98 46.08 -15.51
CA LEU A 121 34.36 46.74 -16.66
C LEU A 121 32.92 47.16 -16.29
N ILE A 122 32.60 48.43 -16.52
CA ILE A 122 31.23 48.95 -16.32
C ILE A 122 30.35 48.69 -17.55
N TYR A 123 29.04 48.95 -17.44
CA TYR A 123 28.07 48.72 -18.52
C TYR A 123 28.47 49.43 -19.82
N GLU A 124 28.92 50.68 -19.75
CA GLU A 124 29.36 51.49 -20.90
C GLU A 124 30.60 50.90 -21.58
N ASP A 125 31.53 50.33 -20.80
CA ASP A 125 32.74 49.69 -21.33
C ASP A 125 32.37 48.43 -22.11
N ILE A 126 31.49 47.59 -21.54
CA ILE A 126 31.06 46.34 -22.19
C ILE A 126 30.25 46.64 -23.45
N LYS A 127 29.38 47.66 -23.42
CA LYS A 127 28.61 48.12 -24.60
C LYS A 127 29.50 48.55 -25.77
N ARG A 128 30.63 49.18 -25.47
CA ARG A 128 31.57 49.68 -26.47
C ARG A 128 32.52 48.59 -26.99
N LEU A 129 32.88 47.63 -26.15
CA LEU A 129 33.96 46.67 -26.42
C LEU A 129 33.47 45.28 -26.86
N ALA A 130 32.27 44.87 -26.44
CA ALA A 130 31.71 43.57 -26.82
C ALA A 130 31.11 43.60 -28.23
N ASP A 131 31.02 42.44 -28.87
CA ASP A 131 30.20 42.28 -30.06
C ASP A 131 28.69 42.37 -29.72
N SER A 132 27.86 42.70 -30.72
CA SER A 132 26.41 42.91 -30.54
C SER A 132 25.69 41.71 -29.89
N GLU A 133 26.07 40.49 -30.25
CA GLU A 133 25.47 39.26 -29.71
C GLU A 133 25.85 39.06 -28.23
N THR A 134 27.13 39.26 -27.90
CA THR A 134 27.65 39.17 -26.54
C THR A 134 27.06 40.27 -25.65
N PHE A 135 26.92 41.49 -26.17
CA PHE A 135 26.29 42.58 -25.43
C PHE A 135 24.82 42.32 -25.13
N ALA A 136 24.04 41.83 -26.11
CA ALA A 136 22.64 41.47 -25.90
C ALA A 136 22.48 40.40 -24.79
N LYS A 137 23.40 39.42 -24.73
CA LYS A 137 23.44 38.43 -23.64
C LYS A 137 23.78 39.06 -22.30
N TYR A 138 24.77 39.95 -22.27
CA TYR A 138 25.14 40.67 -21.05
C TYR A 138 23.97 41.51 -20.52
N GLU A 139 23.28 42.25 -21.39
CA GLU A 139 22.11 43.05 -21.04
C GLU A 139 20.96 42.18 -20.52
N GLN A 140 20.70 41.04 -21.17
CA GLN A 140 19.69 40.10 -20.71
C GLN A 140 20.02 39.56 -19.30
N VAL A 141 21.26 39.16 -19.05
CA VAL A 141 21.67 38.59 -17.76
C VAL A 141 21.69 39.67 -16.66
N SER A 142 22.16 40.89 -16.96
CA SER A 142 22.17 42.00 -16.01
C SER A 142 20.74 42.44 -15.66
N PHE A 143 19.86 42.55 -16.66
CA PHE A 143 18.43 42.82 -16.45
C PHE A 143 17.78 41.73 -15.60
N ARG A 144 18.06 40.46 -15.89
CA ARG A 144 17.53 39.34 -15.12
C ARG A 144 17.96 39.39 -13.66
N SER A 145 19.22 39.75 -13.42
CA SER A 145 19.75 39.89 -12.07
C SER A 145 19.15 41.08 -11.32
N ALA A 146 18.95 42.22 -11.99
CA ALA A 146 18.39 43.41 -11.37
C ALA A 146 16.94 43.20 -10.94
N VAL A 147 16.09 42.68 -11.83
CA VAL A 147 14.66 42.44 -11.55
C VAL A 147 14.45 41.22 -10.64
N GLY A 148 15.37 40.25 -10.66
CA GLY A 148 15.35 39.09 -9.76
C GLY A 148 15.70 39.39 -8.30
N THR A 149 15.93 40.67 -7.93
CA THR A 149 16.20 41.07 -6.54
C THR A 149 14.94 40.97 -5.68
N ASP A 150 13.76 41.12 -6.29
CA ASP A 150 12.49 41.01 -5.58
C ASP A 150 12.22 39.57 -5.14
N THR A 151 11.90 39.37 -3.86
CA THR A 151 11.73 38.03 -3.26
C THR A 151 10.59 37.21 -3.88
N ASN A 152 9.59 37.88 -4.45
CA ASN A 152 8.43 37.26 -5.07
C ASN A 152 8.52 37.22 -6.60
N PHE A 153 9.59 37.73 -7.19
CA PHE A 153 9.77 37.71 -8.63
C PHE A 153 10.48 36.42 -9.05
N VAL A 154 9.91 35.72 -10.04
CA VAL A 154 10.45 34.44 -10.51
C VAL A 154 10.62 34.43 -12.01
N TRP A 155 11.80 33.99 -12.43
CA TRP A 155 12.12 33.73 -13.83
C TRP A 155 11.65 32.34 -14.25
N CYS A 156 10.96 32.28 -15.40
CA CYS A 156 10.61 30.99 -16.00
C CYS A 156 11.88 30.21 -16.40
N ARG A 157 11.83 28.88 -16.23
CA ARG A 157 12.89 27.96 -16.62
C ARG A 157 12.91 27.61 -18.11
N GLY A 158 11.77 27.74 -18.79
CA GLY A 158 11.59 27.37 -20.19
C GLY A 158 11.50 28.54 -21.17
N CYS A 159 11.48 29.78 -20.68
CA CYS A 159 11.47 30.97 -21.53
C CYS A 159 11.98 32.21 -20.78
N ASP A 160 12.17 33.31 -21.51
CA ASP A 160 12.67 34.59 -20.98
C ASP A 160 11.61 35.45 -20.26
N PHE A 161 10.50 34.84 -19.84
CA PHE A 161 9.45 35.54 -19.12
C PHE A 161 9.67 35.45 -17.61
N GLY A 162 9.66 36.58 -16.93
CA GLY A 162 9.62 36.67 -15.47
C GLY A 162 8.28 37.20 -15.01
N GLN A 163 7.84 36.78 -13.82
CA GLN A 163 6.55 37.16 -13.26
C GLN A 163 6.63 37.29 -11.73
N LEU A 164 5.74 38.10 -11.18
CA LEU A 164 5.51 38.15 -9.74
C LEU A 164 4.63 36.98 -9.32
N HIS A 165 4.98 36.40 -8.17
CA HIS A 165 4.22 35.35 -7.51
C HIS A 165 3.91 35.80 -6.08
N GLU A 166 2.83 36.57 -5.93
CA GLU A 166 2.45 37.22 -4.67
C GLU A 166 2.27 36.23 -3.50
N SER A 167 1.78 35.02 -3.80
CA SER A 167 1.58 33.96 -2.81
C SER A 167 2.91 33.42 -2.22
N GLY A 168 4.05 33.69 -2.85
CA GLY A 168 5.37 33.24 -2.40
C GLY A 168 5.43 31.73 -2.11
N ALA A 169 6.06 31.38 -0.99
CA ALA A 169 6.22 29.98 -0.56
C ALA A 169 4.90 29.30 -0.11
N SER A 170 3.84 30.07 0.20
CA SER A 170 2.56 29.48 0.62
C SER A 170 1.85 28.72 -0.50
N GLN A 171 2.11 29.09 -1.76
CA GLN A 171 1.66 28.35 -2.94
C GLN A 171 2.88 28.07 -3.80
N PRO A 172 3.62 26.98 -3.57
CA PRO A 172 4.90 26.75 -4.24
C PRO A 172 4.77 26.46 -5.74
N ILE A 173 3.55 26.30 -6.27
CA ILE A 173 3.30 26.05 -7.68
C ILE A 173 3.31 27.37 -8.45
N ILE A 174 4.35 27.55 -9.27
CA ILE A 174 4.38 28.64 -10.24
C ILE A 174 3.97 28.08 -11.59
N ARG A 175 3.05 28.77 -12.25
CA ARG A 175 2.74 28.54 -13.67
C ARG A 175 3.20 29.76 -14.47
N CYS A 176 4.10 29.53 -15.42
CA CYS A 176 4.55 30.60 -16.31
C CYS A 176 3.37 31.16 -17.12
N LEU A 177 3.13 32.47 -17.07
CA LEU A 177 2.03 33.10 -17.84
C LEU A 177 2.27 33.10 -19.35
N LYS A 178 3.53 32.95 -19.81
CA LYS A 178 3.88 32.91 -21.23
C LYS A 178 3.81 31.52 -21.84
N CYS A 179 4.45 30.52 -21.21
CA CYS A 179 4.57 29.16 -21.77
C CYS A 179 3.79 28.08 -21.01
N GLY A 180 3.21 28.41 -19.85
CA GLY A 180 2.44 27.47 -19.04
C GLY A 180 3.25 26.41 -18.28
N LEU A 181 4.59 26.44 -18.38
CA LEU A 181 5.47 25.53 -17.65
C LEU A 181 5.26 25.69 -16.14
N ARG A 182 5.24 24.56 -15.42
CA ARG A 182 5.08 24.50 -13.97
C ARG A 182 6.44 24.30 -13.28
N SER A 183 6.74 25.12 -12.30
CA SER A 183 7.97 25.05 -11.50
C SER A 183 7.69 25.24 -10.02
N CYS A 184 8.58 24.75 -9.17
CA CYS A 184 8.52 24.97 -7.73
C CYS A 184 9.14 26.33 -7.38
N PHE A 185 8.44 27.14 -6.59
CA PHE A 185 8.90 28.44 -6.07
C PHE A 185 10.07 28.29 -5.10
N VAL A 186 10.04 27.27 -4.25
CA VAL A 186 11.05 27.04 -3.21
C VAL A 186 12.33 26.48 -3.81
N HIS A 187 12.22 25.49 -4.71
CA HIS A 187 13.39 24.77 -5.25
C HIS A 187 13.89 25.30 -6.60
N GLY A 188 13.10 26.10 -7.33
CA GLY A 188 13.48 26.64 -8.64
C GLY A 188 13.61 25.58 -9.76
N ILE A 189 13.08 24.36 -9.53
CA ILE A 189 13.10 23.23 -10.48
C ILE A 189 11.72 22.99 -11.10
N ALA A 190 11.63 21.99 -11.99
CA ALA A 190 10.35 21.50 -12.51
C ALA A 190 9.43 21.06 -11.36
N TRP A 191 8.13 21.34 -11.50
CA TRP A 191 7.15 21.07 -10.45
C TRP A 191 7.05 19.57 -10.09
N HIS A 192 7.27 19.24 -8.83
CA HIS A 192 7.16 17.89 -8.27
C HIS A 192 5.71 17.63 -7.83
N ALA A 193 4.86 17.21 -8.78
CA ALA A 193 3.40 17.20 -8.61
C ALA A 193 2.82 16.27 -7.54
N ARG A 194 3.60 15.34 -7.00
CA ARG A 194 3.16 14.36 -6.00
C ARG A 194 3.87 14.49 -4.66
N LEU A 195 4.67 15.54 -4.50
CA LEU A 195 5.48 15.76 -3.31
C LEU A 195 5.29 17.21 -2.88
N THR A 196 5.08 17.41 -1.59
CA THR A 196 5.30 18.71 -0.94
C THR A 196 6.77 19.12 -1.07
N CYS A 197 7.08 20.36 -0.72
CA CYS A 197 8.48 20.79 -0.79
C CYS A 197 9.33 20.01 0.22
N GLU A 198 8.78 19.77 1.41
CA GLU A 198 9.40 19.01 2.49
C GLU A 198 9.63 17.55 2.10
N GLU A 199 8.63 16.88 1.52
CA GLU A 199 8.76 15.51 1.02
C GLU A 199 9.77 15.41 -0.13
N TYR A 200 9.80 16.41 -1.01
CA TYR A 200 10.79 16.47 -2.08
C TYR A 200 12.21 16.59 -1.52
N ASP A 201 12.42 17.43 -0.49
CA ASP A 201 13.71 17.56 0.19
C ASP A 201 14.13 16.27 0.91
N GLU A 202 13.18 15.56 1.52
CA GLU A 202 13.42 14.27 2.16
C GLU A 202 13.79 13.20 1.13
N MET A 203 13.09 13.15 -0.01
CA MET A 203 13.41 12.25 -1.12
C MET A 203 14.81 12.50 -1.68
N ILE A 204 15.25 13.77 -1.77
CA ILE A 204 16.61 14.10 -2.21
C ILE A 204 17.65 13.71 -1.16
N ARG A 205 17.30 13.75 0.14
CA ARG A 205 18.19 13.40 1.25
C ARG A 205 18.38 11.88 1.39
N ASP A 206 17.30 11.12 1.28
CA ASP A 206 17.30 9.66 1.40
C ASP A 206 16.40 9.02 0.33
N PRO A 207 16.93 8.79 -0.89
CA PRO A 207 16.15 8.21 -1.98
C PRO A 207 15.69 6.76 -1.74
N GLU A 208 16.40 6.00 -0.88
CA GLU A 208 16.10 4.59 -0.65
C GLU A 208 15.13 4.39 0.52
N GLY A 209 15.16 5.27 1.51
CA GLY A 209 14.25 5.26 2.67
C GLY A 209 12.97 6.08 2.49
N PHE A 210 12.88 6.91 1.45
CA PHE A 210 11.71 7.76 1.24
C PHE A 210 10.45 6.95 0.93
N LYS A 211 9.44 7.10 1.80
CA LYS A 211 8.07 6.63 1.60
C LYS A 211 7.14 7.83 1.73
N SER A 212 6.33 8.07 0.71
CA SER A 212 5.33 9.13 0.77
C SER A 212 4.29 8.82 1.86
N GLU A 213 3.56 9.82 2.33
CA GLU A 213 2.48 9.58 3.32
C GLU A 213 1.45 8.56 2.80
N LEU A 214 1.12 8.61 1.52
CA LEU A 214 0.20 7.65 0.88
C LEU A 214 0.74 6.21 0.93
N ASP A 215 2.04 6.02 0.72
CA ASP A 215 2.65 4.68 0.79
C ASP A 215 2.59 4.10 2.20
N LYS A 216 2.71 4.96 3.23
CA LYS A 216 2.60 4.56 4.64
C LYS A 216 1.16 4.17 5.00
N GLU A 217 0.19 4.96 4.57
CA GLU A 217 -1.24 4.67 4.78
C GLU A 217 -1.65 3.33 4.14
N ASP A 218 -1.19 3.07 2.91
CA ASP A 218 -1.45 1.81 2.21
C ASP A 218 -0.81 0.61 2.94
N GLU A 219 0.43 0.75 3.43
CA GLU A 219 1.11 -0.29 4.22
C GLU A 219 0.38 -0.60 5.54
N GLU A 220 -0.08 0.44 6.24
CA GLU A 220 -0.86 0.31 7.47
C GLU A 220 -2.20 -0.39 7.22
N PHE A 221 -2.90 -0.03 6.14
CA PHE A 221 -4.14 -0.67 5.73
C PHE A 221 -3.94 -2.16 5.41
N ASP A 222 -2.91 -2.48 4.63
CA ASP A 222 -2.58 -3.85 4.27
C ASP A 222 -2.21 -4.70 5.51
N GLU A 223 -1.47 -4.12 6.46
CA GLU A 223 -1.15 -4.79 7.74
C GLU A 223 -2.40 -5.02 8.59
N ALA A 224 -3.29 -4.02 8.70
CA ALA A 224 -4.55 -4.15 9.42
C ALA A 224 -5.44 -5.25 8.80
N LYS A 225 -5.49 -5.31 7.48
CA LYS A 225 -6.22 -6.34 6.73
C LYS A 225 -5.64 -7.74 6.97
N ARG A 226 -4.32 -7.90 6.89
CA ARG A 226 -3.66 -9.19 7.20
C ARG A 226 -4.01 -9.69 8.59
N ARG A 227 -3.96 -8.81 9.59
CA ARG A 227 -4.34 -9.14 10.97
C ARG A 227 -5.79 -9.59 11.09
N GLN A 228 -6.71 -8.91 10.40
CA GLN A 228 -8.12 -9.29 10.39
C GLN A 228 -8.33 -10.65 9.72
N ASP A 229 -7.70 -10.89 8.57
CA ASP A 229 -7.81 -12.15 7.84
C ASP A 229 -7.28 -13.34 8.69
N GLU A 230 -6.18 -13.15 9.43
CA GLU A 230 -5.65 -14.16 10.37
C GLU A 230 -6.61 -14.47 11.52
N GLU A 231 -7.27 -13.45 12.08
CA GLU A 231 -8.26 -13.64 13.15
C GLU A 231 -9.51 -14.38 12.65
N ASP A 232 -10.00 -14.02 11.46
CA ASP A 232 -11.14 -14.66 10.80
C ASP A 232 -10.81 -16.12 10.45
N GLU A 233 -9.61 -16.41 9.95
CA GLU A 233 -9.17 -17.77 9.67
C GLU A 233 -9.06 -18.61 10.95
N ARG A 234 -8.56 -18.01 12.05
CA ARG A 234 -8.52 -18.66 13.37
C ARG A 234 -9.92 -18.99 13.87
N LEU A 235 -10.86 -18.05 13.74
CA LEU A 235 -12.25 -18.26 14.14
C LEU A 235 -12.91 -19.35 13.28
N ALA A 236 -12.72 -19.32 11.96
CA ALA A 236 -13.23 -20.32 11.04
C ALA A 236 -12.73 -21.73 11.40
N ARG A 237 -11.42 -21.87 11.69
CA ARG A 237 -10.84 -23.14 12.15
C ARG A 237 -11.49 -23.63 13.45
N SER A 238 -11.68 -22.75 14.43
CA SER A 238 -12.35 -23.10 15.69
C SER A 238 -13.80 -23.55 15.50
N LEU A 239 -14.55 -22.87 14.62
CA LEU A 239 -15.93 -23.23 14.30
C LEU A 239 -16.01 -24.60 13.61
N MET A 240 -15.15 -24.85 12.62
CA MET A 240 -15.09 -26.15 11.94
C MET A 240 -14.75 -27.30 12.90
N GLU A 241 -13.80 -27.09 13.81
CA GLU A 241 -13.44 -28.10 14.80
C GLU A 241 -14.62 -28.43 15.74
N ARG A 242 -15.33 -27.40 16.22
CA ARG A 242 -16.51 -27.59 17.06
C ARG A 242 -17.63 -28.35 16.34
N GLU A 243 -17.87 -28.02 15.07
CA GLU A 243 -18.87 -28.72 14.27
C GLU A 243 -18.48 -30.18 14.01
N LYS A 244 -17.21 -30.44 13.69
CA LYS A 244 -16.67 -31.78 13.52
C LYS A 244 -16.86 -32.64 14.78
N LEU A 245 -16.50 -32.11 15.95
CA LEU A 245 -16.69 -32.82 17.22
C LEU A 245 -18.17 -33.10 17.51
N ALA A 246 -19.06 -32.15 17.20
CA ALA A 246 -20.50 -32.33 17.35
C ALA A 246 -21.04 -33.43 16.42
N GLU A 247 -20.59 -33.47 15.16
CA GLU A 247 -20.97 -34.51 14.20
C GLU A 247 -20.43 -35.89 14.59
N GLU A 248 -19.16 -35.98 14.99
CA GLU A 248 -18.60 -37.23 15.53
C GLU A 248 -19.38 -37.72 16.76
N GLY A 249 -19.79 -36.80 17.64
CA GLY A 249 -20.67 -37.10 18.77
C GLY A 249 -22.02 -37.68 18.32
N ARG A 250 -22.68 -37.05 17.34
CA ARG A 250 -23.95 -37.55 16.77
C ARG A 250 -23.80 -38.93 16.14
N GLN A 251 -22.73 -39.16 15.39
CA GLN A 251 -22.46 -40.46 14.76
C GLN A 251 -22.22 -41.57 15.80
N ARG A 252 -21.43 -41.28 16.84
CA ARG A 252 -21.21 -42.22 17.96
C ARG A 252 -22.51 -42.57 18.67
N GLN A 253 -23.38 -41.59 18.91
CA GLN A 253 -24.69 -41.83 19.51
C GLN A 253 -25.57 -42.73 18.63
N ARG A 254 -25.69 -42.42 17.33
CA ARG A 254 -26.45 -43.25 16.38
C ARG A 254 -25.92 -44.69 16.32
N HIS A 255 -24.60 -44.86 16.25
CA HIS A 255 -23.99 -46.19 16.21
C HIS A 255 -24.23 -46.96 17.52
N ALA A 256 -24.08 -46.31 18.67
CA ALA A 256 -24.35 -46.94 19.97
C ALA A 256 -25.82 -47.35 20.12
N GLU A 257 -26.75 -46.51 19.65
CA GLU A 257 -28.18 -46.81 19.66
C GLU A 257 -28.52 -47.97 18.72
N ALA A 258 -28.02 -47.96 17.48
CA ALA A 258 -28.20 -49.05 16.52
C ALA A 258 -27.67 -50.38 17.08
N GLN A 259 -26.50 -50.38 17.74
CA GLN A 259 -26.00 -51.57 18.41
C GLN A 259 -26.88 -52.05 19.57
N ARG A 260 -27.45 -51.12 20.35
CA ARG A 260 -28.40 -51.48 21.42
C ARG A 260 -29.67 -52.10 20.85
N GLN A 261 -30.24 -51.50 19.81
CA GLN A 261 -31.42 -52.02 19.12
C GLN A 261 -31.16 -53.41 18.52
N ALA A 262 -30.03 -53.58 17.82
CA ALA A 262 -29.64 -54.87 17.24
C ALA A 262 -29.45 -55.96 18.30
N ARG A 263 -28.80 -55.64 19.43
CA ARG A 263 -28.67 -56.59 20.57
C ARG A 263 -30.03 -56.96 21.14
N ALA A 264 -30.89 -55.98 21.40
CA ALA A 264 -32.24 -56.22 21.92
C ALA A 264 -33.09 -57.07 20.95
N GLU A 265 -32.96 -56.85 19.65
CA GLU A 265 -33.66 -57.64 18.63
C GLU A 265 -33.13 -59.08 18.56
N GLN A 266 -31.80 -59.27 18.59
CA GLN A 266 -31.20 -60.60 18.67
C GLN A 266 -31.65 -61.36 19.92
N GLU A 267 -31.67 -60.71 21.08
CA GLU A 267 -32.16 -61.29 22.34
C GLU A 267 -33.65 -61.64 22.25
N ALA A 268 -34.48 -60.76 21.68
CA ALA A 268 -35.90 -61.02 21.47
C ALA A 268 -36.14 -62.18 20.51
N GLN A 269 -35.39 -62.27 19.42
CA GLN A 269 -35.45 -63.40 18.48
C GLN A 269 -35.01 -64.71 19.14
N ALA A 270 -33.93 -64.69 19.92
CA ALA A 270 -33.47 -65.85 20.68
C ALA A 270 -34.52 -66.30 21.71
N ALA A 271 -35.14 -65.35 22.42
CA ALA A 271 -36.22 -65.63 23.37
C ALA A 271 -37.46 -66.23 22.67
N ARG A 272 -37.85 -65.73 21.49
CA ARG A 272 -38.94 -66.29 20.67
C ARG A 272 -38.64 -67.73 20.25
N LYS A 273 -37.46 -67.98 19.67
CA LYS A 273 -37.03 -69.33 19.29
C LYS A 273 -37.01 -70.28 20.48
N LYS A 274 -36.49 -69.84 21.63
CA LYS A 274 -36.48 -70.64 22.85
C LYS A 274 -37.89 -71.00 23.32
N ARG A 275 -38.83 -70.05 23.28
CA ARG A 275 -40.24 -70.30 23.59
C ARG A 275 -40.89 -71.27 22.61
N GLU A 276 -40.62 -71.13 21.30
CA GLU A 276 -41.12 -72.07 20.28
C GLU A 276 -40.61 -73.49 20.50
N ILE A 277 -39.30 -73.65 20.73
CA ILE A 277 -38.69 -74.95 21.04
C ILE A 277 -39.34 -75.54 22.30
N GLN A 278 -39.48 -74.74 23.37
CA GLN A 278 -40.11 -75.19 24.61
C GLN A 278 -41.56 -75.65 24.40
N VAL A 279 -42.35 -74.92 23.60
CA VAL A 279 -43.72 -75.33 23.25
C VAL A 279 -43.73 -76.61 22.43
N GLN A 280 -42.81 -76.77 21.47
CA GLN A 280 -42.70 -78.01 20.69
C GLN A 280 -42.32 -79.21 21.55
N GLU A 281 -41.37 -79.06 22.47
CA GLU A 281 -40.96 -80.10 23.42
C GLU A 281 -42.12 -80.52 24.33
N ILE A 282 -42.89 -79.57 24.87
CA ILE A 282 -44.07 -79.86 25.68
C ILE A 282 -45.10 -80.65 24.86
N ARG A 283 -45.38 -80.24 23.62
CA ARG A 283 -46.32 -80.96 22.73
C ARG A 283 -45.83 -82.37 22.42
N LYS A 284 -44.53 -82.54 22.13
CA LYS A 284 -43.92 -83.84 21.85
C LYS A 284 -44.05 -84.75 23.07
N ARG A 285 -43.71 -84.26 24.27
CA ARG A 285 -43.85 -84.99 25.52
C ARG A 285 -45.29 -85.40 25.79
N GLN A 286 -46.27 -84.51 25.59
CA GLN A 286 -47.69 -84.85 25.72
C GLN A 286 -48.13 -85.94 24.72
N GLN A 287 -47.62 -85.92 23.49
CA GLN A 287 -47.90 -86.95 22.50
C GLN A 287 -47.28 -88.30 22.91
N GLU A 288 -46.02 -88.30 23.35
CA GLU A 288 -45.32 -89.48 23.85
C GLU A 288 -46.04 -90.08 25.08
N GLU A 289 -46.46 -89.24 26.03
CA GLU A 289 -47.25 -89.65 27.21
C GLU A 289 -48.60 -90.25 26.80
N LYS A 290 -49.32 -89.65 25.85
CA LYS A 290 -50.57 -90.20 25.31
C LYS A 290 -50.37 -91.57 24.64
N MET A 291 -49.34 -91.70 23.79
CA MET A 291 -49.00 -92.96 23.11
C MET A 291 -48.54 -94.03 24.10
N SER A 292 -47.78 -93.65 25.12
CA SER A 292 -47.35 -94.52 26.22
C SER A 292 -48.56 -95.03 27.01
N LEU A 293 -49.46 -94.13 27.44
CA LEU A 293 -50.70 -94.49 28.13
C LEU A 293 -51.60 -95.42 27.29
N ALA A 294 -51.72 -95.16 25.98
CA ALA A 294 -52.47 -96.03 25.07
C ALA A 294 -51.84 -97.43 24.95
N THR A 295 -50.52 -97.51 24.86
CA THR A 295 -49.78 -98.78 24.82
C THR A 295 -49.94 -99.56 26.13
N VAL A 296 -49.82 -98.92 27.29
CA VAL A 296 -50.09 -99.55 28.59
C VAL A 296 -51.53 -100.08 28.63
N LYS A 297 -52.53 -99.28 28.23
CA LYS A 297 -53.94 -99.71 28.19
C LYS A 297 -54.19 -100.92 27.27
N SER A 298 -53.49 -101.03 26.15
CA SER A 298 -53.70 -102.12 25.19
C SER A 298 -52.90 -103.38 25.49
N THR A 299 -51.73 -103.25 26.15
CA THR A 299 -50.83 -104.38 26.48
C THR A 299 -51.01 -104.92 27.90
N THR A 300 -51.73 -104.20 28.76
CA THR A 300 -52.01 -104.61 30.15
C THR A 300 -53.49 -104.83 30.39
N LYS A 301 -53.83 -105.76 31.29
CA LYS A 301 -55.20 -106.01 31.75
C LYS A 301 -55.26 -105.79 33.26
N GLN A 302 -56.38 -105.25 33.74
CA GLN A 302 -56.57 -105.02 35.17
C GLN A 302 -56.78 -106.34 35.92
N CYS A 303 -56.12 -106.51 37.06
CA CYS A 303 -56.38 -107.62 37.95
C CYS A 303 -57.80 -107.50 38.55
N PRO A 304 -58.67 -108.51 38.44
CA PRO A 304 -60.02 -108.44 38.99
C PRO A 304 -60.07 -108.35 40.53
N GLY A 305 -59.00 -108.72 41.24
CA GLY A 305 -58.94 -108.67 42.71
C GLY A 305 -58.46 -107.34 43.29
N CYS A 306 -57.48 -106.69 42.65
CA CYS A 306 -56.81 -105.49 43.21
C CYS A 306 -56.69 -104.31 42.23
N GLN A 307 -57.18 -104.46 40.99
CA GLN A 307 -57.13 -103.45 39.91
C GLN A 307 -55.71 -102.94 39.57
N TRP A 308 -54.68 -103.76 39.82
CA TRP A 308 -53.34 -103.49 39.31
C TRP A 308 -53.23 -103.92 37.83
N PRO A 309 -52.62 -103.11 36.95
CA PRO A 309 -52.40 -103.48 35.55
C PRO A 309 -51.33 -104.57 35.42
N ILE A 310 -51.67 -105.69 34.77
CA ILE A 310 -50.80 -106.86 34.55
C ILE A 310 -50.48 -106.97 33.04
N GLN A 311 -49.19 -107.04 32.69
CA GLN A 311 -48.72 -107.18 31.31
C GLN A 311 -48.89 -108.63 30.80
N LYS A 312 -49.44 -108.81 29.58
CA LYS A 312 -49.60 -110.15 28.99
C LYS A 312 -48.35 -110.54 28.18
N ASN A 313 -47.63 -111.56 28.62
CA ASN A 313 -46.51 -112.13 27.88
C ASN A 313 -47.04 -113.11 26.81
N GLN A 314 -46.54 -113.02 25.58
CA GLN A 314 -47.10 -113.63 24.36
C GLN A 314 -47.00 -115.18 24.27
N GLY A 315 -47.00 -115.91 25.39
CA GLY A 315 -46.70 -117.34 25.40
C GLY A 315 -47.50 -118.24 26.34
N CYS A 316 -48.33 -117.72 27.25
CA CYS A 316 -49.12 -118.55 28.19
C CYS A 316 -50.41 -117.86 28.63
N SER A 317 -51.50 -118.61 28.83
CA SER A 317 -52.79 -118.11 29.32
C SER A 317 -52.82 -117.87 30.84
N HIS A 318 -51.78 -118.27 31.56
CA HIS A 318 -51.66 -118.09 33.00
C HIS A 318 -51.09 -116.70 33.32
N MET A 319 -51.88 -115.84 33.96
CA MET A 319 -51.46 -114.51 34.42
C MET A 319 -51.36 -114.52 35.95
N THR A 320 -50.21 -114.14 36.51
CA THR A 320 -49.97 -114.09 37.97
C THR A 320 -49.83 -112.63 38.40
N CYS A 321 -50.50 -112.23 39.49
CA CYS A 321 -50.40 -110.89 40.06
C CYS A 321 -49.47 -110.91 41.27
N GLU A 322 -48.35 -110.16 41.25
CA GLU A 322 -47.35 -110.16 42.33
C GLU A 322 -47.80 -109.39 43.60
N SER A 323 -48.88 -108.61 43.53
CA SER A 323 -49.41 -107.85 44.68
C SER A 323 -50.48 -108.59 45.48
N LEU A 324 -50.95 -109.76 45.01
CA LEU A 324 -51.90 -110.61 45.71
C LEU A 324 -51.18 -111.87 46.22
N SER A 325 -51.33 -112.17 47.51
CA SER A 325 -50.76 -113.38 48.12
C SER A 325 -51.28 -114.65 47.43
N PRO A 326 -50.50 -115.74 47.33
CA PRO A 326 -50.79 -116.93 46.50
C PRO A 326 -52.09 -117.68 46.81
N SER A 327 -52.77 -117.35 47.92
CA SER A 327 -53.95 -118.06 48.41
C SER A 327 -55.29 -117.62 47.80
N LEU A 328 -55.33 -116.64 46.88
CA LEU A 328 -56.56 -116.14 46.25
C LEU A 328 -56.57 -116.23 44.71
N CYS A 329 -55.61 -116.95 44.10
CA CYS A 329 -55.47 -117.02 42.63
C CYS A 329 -56.19 -118.22 41.97
N GLU A 330 -56.83 -119.11 42.73
CA GLU A 330 -57.53 -120.31 42.19
C GLU A 330 -59.01 -120.09 41.83
N ILE A 331 -59.56 -118.89 42.03
CA ILE A 331 -60.93 -118.56 41.67
C ILE A 331 -60.91 -117.45 40.62
N PHE A 332 -60.70 -117.83 39.35
CA PHE A 332 -61.15 -117.17 38.09
C PHE A 332 -60.32 -117.67 36.89
N CYS A 333 -60.24 -119.00 36.73
CA CYS A 333 -59.67 -119.67 35.54
C CYS A 333 -60.75 -120.42 34.72
N SER A 334 -61.96 -119.87 34.66
CA SER A 334 -63.00 -120.33 33.75
C SER A 334 -63.78 -119.13 33.21
N CYS A 335 -64.03 -119.13 31.90
CA CYS A 335 -64.80 -118.15 31.11
C CYS A 335 -64.03 -116.99 30.46
N LEU A 336 -63.20 -117.31 29.46
CA LEU A 336 -62.82 -116.37 28.39
C LEU A 336 -63.08 -116.94 26.99
N GLU A 337 -64.24 -117.60 26.81
CA GLU A 337 -64.73 -118.12 25.53
C GLU A 337 -66.10 -117.57 25.09
N ALA A 338 -66.65 -116.54 25.75
CA ALA A 338 -68.03 -116.12 25.49
C ALA A 338 -68.27 -114.60 25.44
N ILE A 339 -67.57 -113.85 24.57
CA ILE A 339 -68.07 -112.53 24.09
C ILE A 339 -67.72 -112.36 22.61
N SER A 340 -68.33 -113.20 21.77
CA SER A 340 -68.36 -113.07 20.31
C SER A 340 -69.81 -113.22 19.86
N ARG A 341 -70.65 -112.20 20.06
CA ARG A 341 -71.94 -111.95 19.35
C ARG A 341 -72.67 -110.72 19.93
N GLY A 342 -72.63 -109.63 19.18
CA GLY A 342 -73.82 -108.90 18.72
C GLY A 342 -74.62 -108.00 19.67
N LEU A 343 -74.86 -106.77 19.17
CA LEU A 343 -75.90 -105.79 19.52
C LEU A 343 -75.60 -104.97 20.79
N GLY A 344 -75.52 -103.63 20.80
CA GLY A 344 -76.09 -102.61 19.94
C GLY A 344 -76.91 -101.67 20.82
N TYR A 345 -76.37 -100.50 21.20
CA TYR A 345 -77.18 -99.39 21.71
C TYR A 345 -76.47 -98.04 21.53
N GLN A 346 -77.22 -97.08 20.99
CA GLN A 346 -76.86 -95.70 20.67
C GLN A 346 -77.03 -94.76 21.90
N SER A 347 -76.71 -93.47 21.67
CA SER A 347 -77.04 -92.25 22.44
C SER A 347 -76.18 -92.00 23.69
N ASP A 348 -75.72 -90.78 24.00
CA ASP A 348 -75.93 -89.46 23.42
C ASP A 348 -74.81 -88.48 23.82
N GLN A 349 -74.79 -87.37 23.09
CA GLN A 349 -74.01 -86.15 23.28
C GLN A 349 -74.18 -85.51 24.67
N VAL A 350 -73.13 -84.86 25.20
CA VAL A 350 -73.26 -83.58 25.93
C VAL A 350 -72.01 -82.73 25.67
N THR A 351 -72.24 -81.53 25.14
CA THR A 351 -71.36 -80.38 25.03
C THR A 351 -71.15 -79.70 26.38
N ASP A 352 -69.91 -79.27 26.67
CA ASP A 352 -69.52 -77.86 26.81
C ASP A 352 -67.99 -77.73 26.70
#